data_AF-A0A4Y1QVB3-F1
#
_entry.id   AF-A0A4Y1QVB3-F1
#
_cell.length_a   1.000
_cell.length_b   1.000
_cell.length_c   1.000
_cell.angle_alpha   90.00
_cell.angle_beta   90.00
_cell.angle_gamma   90.00
#
_symmetry.space_group_name_H-M   'P 1'
#
loop_
_entity.id
_entity.type
_entity.pdbx_description
1 polymer ?
#
loop_
_entity_poly.entity_id
_entity_poly.type
_entity_poly.pdbx_seq_one_letter_code
_entity_poly.pdbx_strand_id
1 'polypeptide(L)'
;MVKDVSRNQKVGSAAFNKTTVYKRRQRHNQPPRDSKTSTVKMAQYAPTLNPPKTLIPKLPNPNPSFSSISTFRTPKPKSKNFSTISMSVTAGQNQQQHQKPPSLDVLINSARKEEVIGAIKNSSSHCLSETNLHLTVPGLKSKTRGKVRDVYDSGDYLVMVTTDRQSAFDRILASIPFKGQVLNETSLWWFDKTQHIISNAVVSAPDENVTIAKKCSVFPVEFVVRGFVTGSTDTSLWTVYNNGVRNYCGNALPDGLAKSQKLPANILTPTTKAADHDVPVTPDEIVERGLMTQAEYDEVSRKALSLFEYGQRVALEHGLILVDTKYEFGKGQDGSILLIDEVHTPDSSRYWIAHTYEERFKNGLEPENVDKEPIHDRISRNVARALSSLT
;
A
#
# COMPACT_ATOMS: atom_id res chain seq x y z
N MET A 1 -12.72 -84.69 -4.57
CA MET A 1 -13.97 -83.91 -4.77
C MET A 1 -13.59 -82.76 -5.72
N VAL A 2 -13.79 -82.87 -7.05
CA VAL A 2 -15.01 -82.46 -7.80
C VAL A 2 -15.30 -80.96 -7.56
N LYS A 3 -15.49 -80.02 -8.50
CA LYS A 3 -15.35 -79.83 -9.97
C LYS A 3 -15.85 -78.37 -10.22
N ASP A 4 -15.49 -77.79 -11.36
CA ASP A 4 -16.21 -76.75 -12.13
C ASP A 4 -16.37 -75.32 -11.54
N VAL A 5 -16.02 -74.20 -12.21
CA VAL A 5 -16.18 -73.69 -13.60
C VAL A 5 -17.55 -73.06 -13.90
N SER A 6 -17.49 -71.83 -14.45
CA SER A 6 -18.52 -71.06 -15.21
C SER A 6 -19.57 -70.30 -14.40
N ARG A 7 -20.21 -69.21 -14.85
CA ARG A 7 -20.15 -68.26 -16.01
C ARG A 7 -21.08 -67.10 -15.59
N ASN A 8 -20.68 -65.84 -15.78
CA ASN A 8 -21.17 -64.93 -16.84
C ASN A 8 -22.67 -64.54 -16.80
N GLN A 9 -22.97 -63.26 -16.57
CA GLN A 9 -23.97 -62.54 -17.38
C GLN A 9 -23.78 -61.01 -17.36
N LYS A 10 -23.54 -60.46 -18.56
CA LYS A 10 -23.70 -59.06 -18.97
C LYS A 10 -25.18 -58.69 -19.07
N VAL A 11 -25.54 -57.45 -18.76
CA VAL A 11 -26.37 -56.49 -19.54
C VAL A 11 -26.08 -55.10 -18.93
N GLY A 12 -25.83 -53.97 -19.57
CA GLY A 12 -25.99 -53.51 -20.94
C GLY A 12 -26.71 -52.13 -20.93
N SER A 13 -25.99 -51.09 -21.37
CA SER A 13 -26.44 -49.81 -21.96
C SER A 13 -27.42 -48.88 -21.21
N ALA A 14 -27.06 -47.59 -21.11
CA ALA A 14 -27.69 -46.54 -21.94
C ALA A 14 -26.98 -45.19 -21.72
N ALA A 15 -26.41 -44.66 -22.81
CA ALA A 15 -26.04 -43.27 -22.96
C ALA A 15 -27.31 -42.44 -23.18
N PHE A 16 -27.36 -41.23 -22.63
CA PHE A 16 -28.28 -40.19 -23.10
C PHE A 16 -27.56 -38.83 -23.20
N ASN A 17 -27.22 -38.49 -24.44
CA ASN A 17 -26.97 -37.14 -24.90
C ASN A 17 -28.25 -36.30 -24.78
N LYS A 18 -28.15 -35.08 -24.23
CA LYS A 18 -29.04 -33.98 -24.60
C LYS A 18 -28.25 -32.67 -24.74
N THR A 19 -27.90 -32.41 -25.99
CA THR A 19 -27.69 -31.09 -26.58
C THR A 19 -28.95 -30.24 -26.38
N THR A 20 -28.84 -29.04 -25.80
CA THR A 20 -29.80 -27.96 -26.06
C THR A 20 -29.05 -26.65 -26.27
N VAL A 21 -29.09 -26.23 -27.52
CA VAL A 21 -28.70 -24.94 -28.07
C VAL A 21 -29.72 -23.88 -27.60
N TYR A 22 -29.26 -22.78 -27.00
CA TYR A 22 -30.04 -21.53 -26.92
C TYR A 22 -29.50 -20.54 -27.95
N LYS A 23 -30.15 -20.52 -29.12
CA LYS A 23 -30.09 -19.45 -30.13
C LYS A 23 -31.53 -19.04 -30.44
N ARG A 24 -31.93 -17.84 -30.01
CA ARG A 24 -33.08 -17.06 -30.49
C ARG A 24 -32.96 -15.67 -29.86
N ARG A 25 -33.24 -14.56 -30.53
CA ARG A 25 -33.56 -14.26 -31.93
C ARG A 25 -33.51 -12.73 -31.96
N GLN A 26 -32.69 -12.15 -32.83
CA GLN A 26 -32.87 -10.74 -33.18
C GLN A 26 -34.20 -10.59 -33.93
N ARG A 27 -34.98 -9.57 -33.58
CA ARG A 27 -36.08 -9.08 -34.40
C ARG A 27 -35.81 -7.62 -34.73
N HIS A 28 -35.53 -7.42 -36.01
CA HIS A 28 -35.81 -6.20 -36.74
C HIS A 28 -37.19 -5.64 -36.40
N ASN A 29 -37.26 -4.31 -36.25
CA ASN A 29 -38.38 -3.53 -36.74
C ASN A 29 -37.85 -2.17 -37.17
N GLN A 30 -37.96 -1.92 -38.48
CA GLN A 30 -37.76 -0.63 -39.13
C GLN A 30 -38.90 -0.51 -40.14
N PRO A 31 -39.53 0.68 -40.24
CA PRO A 31 -40.12 1.10 -41.51
C PRO A 31 -39.71 2.56 -41.82
N PRO A 32 -40.11 3.13 -42.96
CA PRO A 32 -39.37 3.04 -44.22
C PRO A 32 -38.73 4.37 -44.66
N ARG A 33 -37.97 4.29 -45.75
CA ARG A 33 -37.23 5.34 -46.45
C ARG A 33 -38.11 6.51 -46.91
N ASP A 34 -37.51 7.69 -46.96
CA ASP A 34 -37.63 8.56 -48.13
C ASP A 34 -36.34 9.33 -48.43
N SER A 35 -36.08 9.45 -49.73
CA SER A 35 -34.88 9.95 -50.41
C SER A 35 -34.79 11.48 -50.45
N LYS A 36 -33.56 12.02 -50.45
CA LYS A 36 -33.02 12.81 -51.59
C LYS A 36 -31.57 13.29 -51.33
N THR A 37 -30.75 13.03 -52.34
CA THR A 37 -29.51 13.68 -52.79
C THR A 37 -29.22 15.11 -52.30
N SER A 38 -27.95 15.42 -51.98
CA SER A 38 -27.10 16.35 -52.75
C SER A 38 -25.71 16.53 -52.13
N THR A 39 -24.69 16.27 -52.94
CA THR A 39 -23.30 16.76 -52.85
C THR A 39 -23.21 18.28 -52.72
N VAL A 40 -22.17 18.81 -52.04
CA VAL A 40 -21.21 19.83 -52.55
C VAL A 40 -20.13 20.14 -51.50
N LYS A 41 -18.91 20.30 -52.02
CA LYS A 41 -17.64 20.67 -51.35
C LYS A 41 -17.53 22.18 -51.05
N MET A 42 -16.67 22.48 -50.06
CA MET A 42 -15.70 23.59 -49.97
C MET A 42 -16.20 25.05 -49.97
N ALA A 43 -15.83 25.78 -48.92
CA ALA A 43 -15.19 27.10 -49.03
C ALA A 43 -14.42 27.46 -47.73
N GLN A 44 -13.12 27.72 -47.87
CA GLN A 44 -12.26 28.41 -46.90
C GLN A 44 -12.58 29.91 -46.90
N TYR A 45 -12.41 30.59 -45.76
CA TYR A 45 -11.83 31.94 -45.66
C TYR A 45 -11.45 32.24 -44.20
N ALA A 46 -10.19 32.64 -43.97
CA ALA A 46 -9.64 33.24 -42.74
C ALA A 46 -9.52 34.78 -42.93
N PRO A 47 -8.84 35.61 -42.11
CA PRO A 47 -8.46 35.61 -40.67
C PRO A 47 -8.87 36.96 -39.98
N THR A 48 -8.18 37.37 -38.88
CA THR A 48 -8.11 38.72 -38.22
C THR A 48 -9.03 38.90 -36.98
N LEU A 49 -8.72 39.54 -35.83
CA LEU A 49 -7.70 40.49 -35.33
C LEU A 49 -7.59 40.38 -33.77
N ASN A 50 -6.43 40.74 -33.20
CA ASN A 50 -6.22 41.28 -31.83
C ASN A 50 -5.63 42.72 -32.01
N PRO A 51 -5.52 43.65 -31.02
CA PRO A 51 -6.04 43.82 -29.65
C PRO A 51 -6.62 45.26 -29.41
N PRO A 52 -6.79 45.80 -28.16
CA PRO A 52 -5.69 46.56 -27.53
C PRO A 52 -5.57 46.52 -25.98
N LYS A 53 -4.39 46.95 -25.52
CA LYS A 53 -3.96 47.21 -24.14
C LYS A 53 -4.68 48.42 -23.51
N THR A 54 -4.93 48.39 -22.20
CA THR A 54 -5.23 49.58 -21.39
C THR A 54 -4.54 49.53 -20.01
N LEU A 55 -4.24 50.73 -19.51
CA LEU A 55 -3.29 51.10 -18.46
C LEU A 55 -3.81 50.97 -17.00
N ILE A 56 -2.84 50.96 -16.08
CA ILE A 56 -2.87 50.79 -14.60
C ILE A 56 -3.56 51.96 -13.85
N PRO A 57 -4.04 51.74 -12.60
CA PRO A 57 -3.59 52.61 -11.49
C PRO A 57 -3.13 51.86 -10.22
N LYS A 58 -2.05 52.37 -9.60
CA LYS A 58 -1.45 51.99 -8.30
C LYS A 58 -2.36 52.37 -7.13
N LEU A 59 -2.31 51.60 -6.02
CA LEU A 59 -2.46 52.03 -4.61
C LEU A 59 -2.24 50.83 -3.63
N PRO A 60 -2.01 51.04 -2.32
CA PRO A 60 -0.70 51.11 -1.66
C PRO A 60 -0.36 49.90 -0.76
N ASN A 61 0.92 49.81 -0.39
CA ASN A 61 1.49 48.84 0.53
C ASN A 61 1.24 49.24 2.01
N PRO A 62 0.99 48.28 2.91
CA PRO A 62 1.80 48.24 4.13
C PRO A 62 2.24 46.82 4.50
N ASN A 63 3.54 46.69 4.78
CA ASN A 63 4.18 45.54 5.44
C ASN A 63 3.86 45.58 6.96
N PRO A 64 3.93 44.44 7.70
CA PRO A 64 5.25 43.94 8.12
C PRO A 64 5.45 42.41 8.25
N SER A 65 6.71 42.05 8.00
CA SER A 65 7.53 41.02 8.67
C SER A 65 7.14 39.54 8.62
N PHE A 66 7.84 38.78 7.77
CA PHE A 66 8.34 37.46 8.16
C PHE A 66 9.86 37.48 8.14
N SER A 67 10.46 37.08 9.26
CA SER A 67 11.89 36.98 9.50
C SER A 67 12.52 35.87 8.67
N SER A 68 13.71 36.18 8.19
CA SER A 68 14.61 35.40 7.34
C SER A 68 15.01 34.04 7.91
N ILE A 69 14.87 33.00 7.09
CA ILE A 69 15.52 31.69 7.26
C ILE A 69 17.03 31.85 7.09
N SER A 70 17.77 31.52 8.15
CA SER A 70 19.22 31.43 8.18
C SER A 70 19.73 30.36 7.21
N THR A 71 20.68 30.77 6.38
CA THR A 71 21.47 29.96 5.45
C THR A 71 22.32 28.96 6.23
N PHE A 72 22.06 27.65 6.10
CA PHE A 72 22.99 26.62 6.57
C PHE A 72 23.86 26.10 5.43
N ARG A 73 25.15 26.31 5.61
CA ARG A 73 26.27 26.04 4.70
C ARG A 73 26.56 24.53 4.67
N THR A 74 26.53 23.93 3.48
CA THR A 74 26.93 22.53 3.26
C THR A 74 28.46 22.39 3.22
N PRO A 75 29.05 21.32 3.79
CA PRO A 75 30.39 20.88 3.43
C PRO A 75 30.34 19.77 2.35
N LYS A 76 31.20 19.87 1.34
CA LYS A 76 31.44 18.87 0.29
C LYS A 76 32.14 17.60 0.84
N PRO A 77 31.98 16.44 0.17
CA PRO A 77 32.39 15.14 0.71
C PRO A 77 33.88 14.85 0.47
N LYS A 78 34.51 14.14 1.41
CA LYS A 78 35.81 13.48 1.20
C LYS A 78 35.64 11.97 1.23
N SER A 79 36.08 11.34 0.14
CA SER A 79 36.21 9.89 -0.05
C SER A 79 37.10 9.26 1.04
N LYS A 80 36.63 8.15 1.64
CA LYS A 80 37.48 7.12 2.26
C LYS A 80 36.84 5.74 2.12
N ASN A 81 37.70 4.77 1.78
CA ASN A 81 37.44 3.36 1.57
C ASN A 81 36.85 2.67 2.82
N PHE A 82 35.87 1.79 2.63
CA PHE A 82 35.34 0.94 3.71
C PHE A 82 36.05 -0.43 3.70
N SER A 83 36.84 -0.67 4.73
CA SER A 83 37.29 -1.99 5.15
C SER A 83 36.24 -2.62 6.08
N THR A 84 36.02 -3.92 5.92
CA THR A 84 35.21 -4.81 6.75
C THR A 84 35.42 -4.57 8.24
N ILE A 85 34.36 -4.24 9.00
CA ILE A 85 34.43 -4.12 10.47
C ILE A 85 33.69 -5.30 11.09
N SER A 86 34.48 -6.18 11.71
CA SER A 86 34.09 -7.21 12.65
C SER A 86 33.71 -6.62 14.01
N MET A 87 32.73 -7.24 14.67
CA MET A 87 32.23 -6.86 15.99
C MET A 87 33.29 -6.97 17.11
N SER A 88 33.34 -5.96 17.97
CA SER A 88 33.78 -6.09 19.36
C SER A 88 33.20 -4.92 20.16
N VAL A 89 32.16 -5.19 20.97
CA VAL A 89 31.58 -4.21 21.90
C VAL A 89 32.26 -4.39 23.25
N THR A 90 33.12 -3.45 23.62
CA THR A 90 33.69 -3.35 24.95
C THR A 90 32.69 -2.60 25.84
N ALA A 91 32.22 -3.26 26.90
CA ALA A 91 31.28 -2.69 27.86
C ALA A 91 31.93 -1.56 28.68
N GLY A 92 31.56 -0.31 28.37
CA GLY A 92 31.80 0.85 29.21
C GLY A 92 30.57 1.14 30.07
N GLN A 93 30.68 0.99 31.38
CA GLN A 93 29.64 1.33 32.34
C GLN A 93 29.44 2.85 32.39
N ASN A 94 28.30 3.33 31.90
CA ASN A 94 27.72 4.60 32.33
C ASN A 94 26.21 4.39 32.48
N GLN A 95 25.77 4.30 33.74
CA GLN A 95 24.37 4.16 34.12
C GLN A 95 23.68 5.52 33.98
N GLN A 96 23.06 5.75 32.83
CA GLN A 96 21.87 6.59 32.75
C GLN A 96 20.70 5.65 32.47
N GLN A 97 19.73 5.63 33.38
CA GLN A 97 18.53 4.81 33.28
C GLN A 97 17.70 5.26 32.07
N HIS A 98 17.96 4.69 30.90
CA HIS A 98 16.96 4.60 29.86
C HIS A 98 15.91 3.60 30.32
N GLN A 99 14.81 4.13 30.85
CA GLN A 99 13.64 3.32 31.18
C GLN A 99 13.20 2.59 29.92
N LYS A 100 13.22 1.25 29.98
CA LYS A 100 12.69 0.36 28.94
C LYS A 100 11.24 0.78 28.65
N PRO A 101 10.86 1.18 27.43
CA PRO A 101 9.47 1.49 27.13
C PRO A 101 8.63 0.24 27.45
N PRO A 102 7.53 0.37 28.21
CA PRO A 102 6.74 -0.78 28.62
C PRO A 102 6.15 -1.47 27.39
N SER A 103 6.11 -2.80 27.41
CA SER A 103 5.43 -3.58 26.37
C SER A 103 3.94 -3.23 26.32
N LEU A 104 3.29 -3.45 25.18
CA LEU A 104 1.85 -3.18 25.02
C LEU A 104 1.00 -3.93 26.06
N ASP A 105 1.46 -5.12 26.45
CA ASP A 105 0.84 -5.93 27.51
C ASP A 105 0.91 -5.26 28.89
N VAL A 106 1.97 -4.50 29.19
CA VAL A 106 2.07 -3.73 30.43
C VAL A 106 1.11 -2.54 30.41
N LEU A 107 0.91 -1.89 29.26
CA LEU A 107 -0.06 -0.79 29.14
C LEU A 107 -1.50 -1.27 29.37
N ILE A 108 -1.86 -2.46 28.86
CA ILE A 108 -3.21 -3.03 28.97
C ILE A 108 -3.45 -3.67 30.35
N ASN A 109 -2.41 -4.25 30.99
CA ASN A 109 -2.50 -4.91 32.29
C ASN A 109 -2.08 -4.02 33.48
N SER A 110 -1.80 -2.74 33.27
CA SER A 110 -1.41 -1.80 34.33
C SER A 110 -2.57 -1.00 34.91
N ALA A 111 -2.30 -0.31 36.01
CA ALA A 111 -3.14 0.68 36.68
C ALA A 111 -3.70 1.80 35.77
N ARG A 112 -3.26 1.89 34.50
CA ARG A 112 -3.73 2.86 33.49
C ARG A 112 -4.84 2.33 32.59
N LYS A 113 -5.28 1.09 32.73
CA LYS A 113 -6.34 0.51 31.89
C LYS A 113 -7.61 1.37 31.89
N GLU A 114 -8.04 1.85 33.05
CA GLU A 114 -9.24 2.71 33.14
C GLU A 114 -9.03 4.09 32.52
N GLU A 115 -7.84 4.68 32.69
CA GLU A 115 -7.45 5.93 32.05
C GLU A 115 -7.51 5.81 30.52
N VAL A 116 -6.91 4.74 29.97
CA VAL A 116 -6.90 4.46 28.53
C VAL A 116 -8.32 4.22 28.02
N ILE A 117 -9.12 3.41 28.70
CA ILE A 117 -10.52 3.17 28.32
C ILE A 117 -11.34 4.46 28.39
N GLY A 118 -11.11 5.30 29.41
CA GLY A 118 -11.74 6.61 29.56
C GLY A 118 -11.41 7.54 28.39
N ALA A 119 -10.13 7.64 28.03
CA ALA A 119 -9.67 8.42 26.88
C ALA A 119 -10.30 7.94 25.57
N ILE A 120 -10.38 6.62 25.35
CA ILE A 120 -11.03 6.03 24.16
C ILE A 120 -12.52 6.40 24.11
N LYS A 121 -13.25 6.23 25.22
CA LYS A 121 -14.68 6.55 25.28
C LYS A 121 -14.93 8.02 24.99
N ASN A 122 -14.15 8.91 25.61
CA ASN A 122 -14.26 10.36 25.41
C ASN A 122 -13.90 10.81 24.00
N SER A 123 -13.06 10.03 23.29
CA SER A 123 -12.61 10.35 21.94
C SER A 123 -13.49 9.72 20.85
N SER A 124 -14.37 8.78 21.20
CA SER A 124 -15.14 7.98 20.24
C SER A 124 -15.99 8.81 19.27
N SER A 125 -16.51 9.95 19.72
CA SER A 125 -17.31 10.88 18.89
C SER A 125 -16.48 11.69 17.88
N HIS A 126 -15.15 11.65 17.96
CA HIS A 126 -14.26 12.40 17.06
C HIS A 126 -13.84 11.60 15.82
N CYS A 127 -14.43 10.43 15.57
CA CYS A 127 -14.09 9.63 14.41
C CYS A 127 -14.50 10.28 13.09
N LEU A 128 -13.54 10.55 12.21
CA LEU A 128 -13.81 10.93 10.83
C LEU A 128 -14.03 9.65 9.99
N SER A 129 -15.27 9.18 9.90
CA SER A 129 -15.59 7.92 9.19
C SER A 129 -15.91 8.09 7.71
N GLU A 130 -16.33 9.29 7.30
CA GLU A 130 -16.71 9.62 5.93
C GLU A 130 -16.68 11.13 5.70
N THR A 131 -16.36 11.55 4.48
CA THR A 131 -16.37 12.95 4.06
C THR A 131 -17.21 13.17 2.81
N ASN A 132 -17.75 14.37 2.61
CA ASN A 132 -18.55 14.73 1.43
C ASN A 132 -18.11 16.06 0.82
N LEU A 133 -16.79 16.24 0.62
CA LEU A 133 -16.23 17.50 0.15
C LEU A 133 -16.73 17.91 -1.25
N HIS A 134 -17.01 16.95 -2.14
CA HIS A 134 -17.64 17.20 -3.45
C HIS A 134 -19.00 17.93 -3.40
N LEU A 135 -19.69 17.96 -2.24
CA LEU A 135 -20.95 18.68 -2.07
C LEU A 135 -20.75 20.13 -1.61
N THR A 136 -19.58 20.47 -1.08
CA THR A 136 -19.34 21.72 -0.35
C THR A 136 -18.18 22.54 -0.91
N VAL A 137 -17.21 21.90 -1.58
CA VAL A 137 -16.02 22.53 -2.15
C VAL A 137 -16.17 22.62 -3.66
N PRO A 138 -16.31 23.84 -4.22
CA PRO A 138 -16.33 24.05 -5.67
C PRO A 138 -15.06 23.48 -6.33
N GLY A 139 -15.24 22.70 -7.40
CA GLY A 139 -14.14 22.11 -8.17
C GLY A 139 -13.86 20.64 -7.87
N LEU A 140 -14.36 20.07 -6.77
CA LEU A 140 -14.30 18.63 -6.51
C LEU A 140 -15.47 17.94 -7.20
N LYS A 141 -15.18 17.15 -8.24
CA LYS A 141 -16.18 16.66 -9.20
C LYS A 141 -16.80 15.32 -8.80
N SER A 142 -16.01 14.45 -8.19
CA SER A 142 -16.43 13.09 -7.85
C SER A 142 -15.76 12.63 -6.56
N LYS A 143 -16.35 11.61 -5.92
CA LYS A 143 -15.81 10.93 -4.76
C LYS A 143 -15.63 9.46 -5.08
N THR A 144 -14.46 8.93 -4.78
CA THR A 144 -14.19 7.49 -4.72
C THR A 144 -13.92 7.12 -3.27
N ARG A 145 -14.75 6.24 -2.72
CA ARG A 145 -14.59 5.75 -1.35
C ARG A 145 -13.76 4.46 -1.34
N GLY A 146 -12.54 4.55 -0.84
CA GLY A 146 -11.70 3.39 -0.54
C GLY A 146 -11.92 2.86 0.88
N LYS A 147 -11.15 1.82 1.25
CA LYS A 147 -11.22 1.21 2.59
C LYS A 147 -10.92 2.24 3.69
N VAL A 148 -9.85 3.03 3.51
CA VAL A 148 -9.35 3.99 4.50
C VAL A 148 -9.38 5.44 3.99
N ARG A 149 -9.32 5.67 2.68
CA ARG A 149 -9.31 7.01 2.09
C ARG A 149 -10.58 7.33 1.31
N ASP A 150 -11.06 8.56 1.44
CA ASP A 150 -11.99 9.17 0.49
C ASP A 150 -11.17 10.03 -0.49
N VAL A 151 -11.30 9.78 -1.78
CA VAL A 151 -10.51 10.45 -2.83
C VAL A 151 -11.42 11.29 -3.70
N TYR A 152 -11.04 12.53 -3.96
CA TYR A 152 -11.78 13.47 -4.78
C TYR A 152 -10.96 13.93 -5.98
N ASP A 153 -11.59 13.93 -7.15
CA ASP A 153 -10.97 14.41 -8.38
C ASP A 153 -11.28 15.90 -8.60
N SER A 154 -10.23 16.71 -8.72
CA SER A 154 -10.33 18.14 -9.05
C SER A 154 -10.02 18.45 -10.52
N GLY A 155 -9.67 17.43 -11.31
CA GLY A 155 -9.10 17.57 -12.66
C GLY A 155 -7.61 17.23 -12.65
N ASP A 156 -6.78 18.21 -12.29
CA ASP A 156 -5.31 18.09 -12.33
C ASP A 156 -4.72 17.45 -11.07
N TYR A 157 -5.44 17.54 -9.95
CA TYR A 157 -5.03 17.02 -8.65
C TYR A 157 -6.07 16.06 -8.08
N LEU A 158 -5.59 15.16 -7.22
CA LEU A 158 -6.42 14.34 -6.34
C LEU A 158 -6.35 14.92 -4.93
N VAL A 159 -7.51 15.11 -4.30
CA VAL A 159 -7.61 15.44 -2.87
C VAL A 159 -7.96 14.16 -2.14
N MET A 160 -7.05 13.68 -1.30
CA MET A 160 -7.18 12.44 -0.56
C MET A 160 -7.40 12.75 0.91
N VAL A 161 -8.51 12.28 1.47
CA VAL A 161 -8.80 12.37 2.90
C VAL A 161 -8.60 11.00 3.52
N THR A 162 -7.60 10.88 4.38
CA THR A 162 -7.34 9.66 5.17
C THR A 162 -8.27 9.65 6.37
N THR A 163 -9.21 8.71 6.37
CA THR A 163 -10.27 8.58 7.37
C THR A 163 -9.84 7.68 8.53
N ASP A 164 -10.64 7.68 9.59
CA ASP A 164 -10.43 6.86 10.78
C ASP A 164 -10.86 5.40 10.60
N ARG A 165 -11.32 5.02 9.41
CA ARG A 165 -11.77 3.66 9.12
C ARG A 165 -10.63 2.65 9.28
N GLN A 166 -10.93 1.57 9.99
CA GLN A 166 -10.08 0.40 10.12
C GLN A 166 -10.71 -0.76 9.36
N SER A 167 -9.93 -1.38 8.47
CA SER A 167 -10.34 -2.59 7.75
C SER A 167 -9.47 -3.79 8.09
N ALA A 168 -10.03 -4.98 7.93
CA ALA A 168 -9.30 -6.25 7.81
C ALA A 168 -10.08 -7.18 6.89
N PHE A 169 -9.39 -8.05 6.16
CA PHE A 169 -10.00 -9.02 5.22
C PHE A 169 -11.06 -8.35 4.31
N ASP A 170 -10.67 -7.20 3.74
CA ASP A 170 -11.48 -6.38 2.82
C ASP A 170 -12.81 -5.85 3.35
N ARG A 171 -13.00 -5.87 4.68
CA ARG A 171 -14.17 -5.30 5.34
C ARG A 171 -13.78 -4.19 6.31
N ILE A 172 -14.57 -3.11 6.32
CA ILE A 172 -14.46 -2.05 7.33
C ILE A 172 -15.05 -2.61 8.62
N LEU A 173 -14.27 -2.59 9.70
CA LEU A 173 -14.64 -3.17 10.99
C LEU A 173 -15.13 -2.13 11.99
N ALA A 174 -14.45 -0.98 12.03
CA ALA A 174 -14.67 0.08 13.00
C ALA A 174 -14.03 1.38 12.50
N SER A 175 -14.20 2.46 13.27
CA SER A 175 -13.35 3.65 13.17
C SER A 175 -12.53 3.80 14.45
N ILE A 176 -11.27 4.20 14.29
CA ILE A 176 -10.34 4.46 15.40
C ILE A 176 -10.09 5.96 15.41
N PRO A 177 -10.49 6.69 16.48
CA PRO A 177 -10.34 8.15 16.53
C PRO A 177 -8.91 8.58 16.18
N PHE A 178 -8.79 9.58 15.31
CA PHE A 178 -7.51 10.20 14.91
C PHE A 178 -6.54 9.28 14.15
N LYS A 179 -6.94 8.04 13.82
CA LYS A 179 -6.12 7.13 12.99
C LYS A 179 -5.75 7.78 11.67
N GLY A 180 -6.70 8.45 11.02
CA GLY A 180 -6.49 9.06 9.71
C GLY A 180 -5.39 10.12 9.73
N GLN A 181 -5.33 10.92 10.81
CA GLN A 181 -4.30 11.94 11.03
C GLN A 181 -2.93 11.31 11.17
N VAL A 182 -2.80 10.35 12.10
CA VAL A 182 -1.55 9.63 12.35
C VAL A 182 -1.00 9.01 11.07
N LEU A 183 -1.85 8.36 10.26
CA LEU A 183 -1.44 7.75 9.01
C LEU A 183 -1.00 8.77 7.97
N ASN A 184 -1.78 9.84 7.78
CA ASN A 184 -1.48 10.87 6.79
C ASN A 184 -0.19 11.62 7.14
N GLU A 185 -0.03 12.06 8.40
CA GLU A 185 1.17 12.75 8.87
C GLU A 185 2.41 11.87 8.83
N THR A 186 2.28 10.58 9.21
CA THR A 186 3.37 9.61 9.08
C THR A 186 3.81 9.51 7.62
N SER A 187 2.86 9.37 6.69
CA SER A 187 3.17 9.30 5.27
C SER A 187 3.81 10.59 4.75
N LEU A 188 3.31 11.77 5.15
CA LEU A 188 3.88 13.07 4.76
C LEU A 188 5.32 13.22 5.25
N TRP A 189 5.60 12.79 6.48
CA TRP A 189 6.95 12.78 7.02
C TRP A 189 7.89 11.86 6.21
N TRP A 190 7.44 10.66 5.86
CA TRP A 190 8.24 9.76 5.02
C TRP A 190 8.42 10.27 3.60
N PHE A 191 7.41 10.90 3.01
CA PHE A 191 7.54 11.57 1.72
C PHE A 191 8.64 12.63 1.76
N ASP A 192 8.72 13.46 2.80
CA ASP A 192 9.82 14.41 3.03
C ASP A 192 11.18 13.71 3.18
N LYS A 193 11.27 12.70 4.04
CA LYS A 193 12.54 12.00 4.30
C LYS A 193 13.07 11.23 3.10
N THR A 194 12.23 10.87 2.14
CA THR A 194 12.61 10.03 1.00
C THR A 194 12.71 10.78 -0.33
N GLN A 195 12.50 12.10 -0.35
CA GLN A 195 12.58 12.91 -1.59
C GLN A 195 13.93 12.79 -2.32
N HIS A 196 15.01 12.58 -1.56
CA HIS A 196 16.35 12.39 -2.11
C HIS A 196 16.53 11.05 -2.84
N ILE A 197 15.62 10.08 -2.62
CA ILE A 197 15.59 8.78 -3.28
C ILE A 197 14.70 8.86 -4.51
N ILE A 198 13.46 9.35 -4.37
CA ILE A 198 12.51 9.49 -5.47
C ILE A 198 11.57 10.68 -5.22
N SER A 199 11.16 11.37 -6.28
CA SER A 199 10.10 12.36 -6.20
C SER A 199 8.75 11.70 -5.88
N ASN A 200 7.87 12.44 -5.22
CA ASN A 200 6.53 11.98 -4.88
C ASN A 200 5.45 12.89 -5.46
N ALA A 201 4.20 12.42 -5.42
CA ALA A 201 3.08 13.17 -5.98
C ALA A 201 2.51 14.25 -5.04
N VAL A 202 2.96 14.38 -3.80
CA VAL A 202 2.40 15.35 -2.83
C VAL A 202 2.64 16.78 -3.31
N VAL A 203 1.59 17.60 -3.24
CA VAL A 203 1.62 19.03 -3.56
C VAL A 203 1.45 19.87 -2.31
N SER A 204 0.48 19.52 -1.46
CA SER A 204 0.23 20.19 -0.18
C SER A 204 -0.60 19.30 0.75
N ALA A 205 -0.61 19.64 2.04
CA ALA A 205 -1.44 19.03 3.06
C ALA A 205 -2.12 20.13 3.88
N PRO A 206 -3.34 20.59 3.48
CA PRO A 206 -4.00 21.72 4.13
C PRO A 206 -4.60 21.39 5.50
N ASP A 207 -4.68 20.10 5.84
CA ASP A 207 -5.26 19.58 7.07
C ASP A 207 -4.57 18.25 7.42
N GLU A 208 -4.53 17.88 8.70
CA GLU A 208 -3.88 16.66 9.21
C GLU A 208 -4.40 15.38 8.55
N ASN A 209 -5.66 15.36 8.09
CA ASN A 209 -6.25 14.22 7.37
C ASN A 209 -6.13 14.34 5.84
N VAL A 210 -5.70 15.48 5.29
CA VAL A 210 -5.83 15.79 3.86
C VAL A 210 -4.48 15.90 3.18
N THR A 211 -4.32 15.15 2.08
CA THR A 211 -3.20 15.30 1.14
C THR A 211 -3.72 15.64 -0.25
N ILE A 212 -3.21 16.71 -0.84
CA ILE A 212 -3.41 17.07 -2.24
C ILE A 212 -2.21 16.56 -3.03
N ALA A 213 -2.47 15.74 -4.06
CA ALA A 213 -1.43 15.11 -4.87
C ALA A 213 -1.66 15.31 -6.37
N LYS A 214 -0.57 15.32 -7.15
CA LYS A 214 -0.61 15.29 -8.61
C LYS A 214 -1.33 14.03 -9.09
N LYS A 215 -2.21 14.18 -10.08
CA LYS A 215 -2.83 13.03 -10.74
C LYS A 215 -1.78 12.27 -11.57
N CYS A 216 -1.68 10.98 -11.34
CA CYS A 216 -0.72 10.10 -12.00
C CYS A 216 -1.44 8.95 -12.73
N SER A 217 -0.82 8.44 -13.80
CA SER A 217 -1.16 7.13 -14.35
C SER A 217 -0.48 6.06 -13.48
N VAL A 218 -1.27 5.42 -12.62
CA VAL A 218 -0.78 4.44 -11.63
C VAL A 218 -0.30 3.18 -12.35
N PHE A 219 0.89 2.68 -12.00
CA PHE A 219 1.31 1.36 -12.45
C PHE A 219 0.45 0.29 -11.79
N PRO A 220 -0.11 -0.69 -12.53
CA PRO A 220 -0.99 -1.72 -11.98
C PRO A 220 -0.20 -2.83 -11.27
N VAL A 221 0.82 -2.45 -10.49
CA VAL A 221 1.73 -3.32 -9.76
C VAL A 221 1.98 -2.72 -8.39
N GLU A 222 1.78 -3.51 -7.36
CA GLU A 222 2.16 -3.19 -5.98
C GLU A 222 3.54 -3.76 -5.68
N PHE A 223 4.45 -2.91 -5.22
CA PHE A 223 5.84 -3.27 -4.95
C PHE A 223 6.00 -3.61 -3.47
N VAL A 224 5.75 -4.87 -3.11
CA VAL A 224 5.97 -5.35 -1.74
C VAL A 224 7.44 -5.69 -1.56
N VAL A 225 8.11 -5.03 -0.63
CA VAL A 225 9.50 -5.31 -0.24
C VAL A 225 9.51 -5.99 1.12
N ARG A 226 10.31 -7.05 1.27
CA ARG A 226 10.37 -7.87 2.49
C ARG A 226 11.79 -8.00 2.99
N GLY A 227 11.98 -7.80 4.29
CA GLY A 227 13.25 -8.05 4.99
C GLY A 227 13.22 -9.27 5.91
N PHE A 228 12.05 -9.86 6.16
CA PHE A 228 11.86 -10.98 7.08
C PHE A 228 10.85 -12.00 6.55
N VAL A 229 11.02 -13.25 6.97
CA VAL A 229 10.16 -14.38 6.62
C VAL A 229 8.97 -14.44 7.56
N THR A 230 7.95 -13.62 7.33
CA THR A 230 6.78 -13.54 8.23
C THR A 230 5.45 -13.43 7.50
N GLY A 231 4.38 -13.25 8.28
CA GLY A 231 2.99 -13.05 7.90
C GLY A 231 2.16 -14.34 7.99
N SER A 232 0.84 -14.13 7.95
CA SER A 232 -0.16 -15.20 8.09
C SER A 232 -1.14 -15.28 6.90
N THR A 233 -1.05 -14.37 5.93
CA THR A 233 -1.90 -14.37 4.73
C THR A 233 -1.36 -15.32 3.67
N ASP A 234 -2.21 -15.72 2.71
CA ASP A 234 -1.84 -16.64 1.62
C ASP A 234 -0.70 -16.10 0.73
N THR A 235 -0.56 -14.78 0.66
CA THR A 235 0.49 -14.08 -0.09
C THR A 235 1.68 -13.68 0.79
N SER A 236 1.71 -14.04 2.07
CA SER A 236 2.84 -13.72 2.95
C SER A 236 4.00 -14.70 2.75
N LEU A 237 5.23 -14.21 2.94
CA LEU A 237 6.43 -14.97 2.65
C LEU A 237 6.53 -16.24 3.51
N TRP A 238 6.16 -16.16 4.79
CA TRP A 238 6.16 -17.34 5.65
C TRP A 238 5.16 -18.40 5.19
N THR A 239 3.91 -18.03 4.90
CA THR A 239 2.89 -19.00 4.45
C THR A 239 3.32 -19.71 3.17
N VAL A 240 3.79 -18.95 2.18
CA VAL A 240 4.26 -19.50 0.90
C VAL A 240 5.47 -20.42 1.09
N TYR A 241 6.45 -20.00 1.88
CA TYR A 241 7.65 -20.79 2.17
C TYR A 241 7.33 -22.07 2.95
N ASN A 242 6.45 -21.98 3.96
CA ASN A 242 6.01 -23.13 4.76
C ASN A 242 5.22 -24.15 3.94
N ASN A 243 4.56 -23.72 2.87
CA ASN A 243 3.88 -24.59 1.89
C ASN A 243 4.84 -25.25 0.89
N GLY A 244 6.16 -25.10 1.06
CA GLY A 244 7.17 -25.75 0.24
C GLY A 244 7.62 -24.96 -1.00
N VAL A 245 7.13 -23.74 -1.19
CA VAL A 245 7.57 -22.90 -2.31
C VAL A 245 8.97 -22.35 -2.02
N ARG A 246 9.88 -22.51 -2.99
CA ARG A 246 11.28 -22.05 -2.91
C ARG A 246 11.66 -21.05 -3.99
N ASN A 247 10.79 -20.81 -4.97
CA ASN A 247 10.90 -19.68 -5.88
C ASN A 247 9.64 -18.83 -5.72
N TYR A 248 9.78 -17.62 -5.21
CA TYR A 248 8.66 -16.73 -4.97
C TYR A 248 8.87 -15.39 -5.68
N CYS A 249 7.99 -15.08 -6.64
CA CYS A 249 8.11 -13.89 -7.50
C CYS A 249 9.48 -13.75 -8.19
N GLY A 250 10.11 -14.86 -8.56
CA GLY A 250 11.44 -14.87 -9.18
C GLY A 250 12.61 -14.89 -8.18
N ASN A 251 12.35 -14.87 -6.87
CA ASN A 251 13.38 -14.96 -5.84
C ASN A 251 13.58 -16.42 -5.41
N ALA A 252 14.80 -16.93 -5.55
CA ALA A 252 15.19 -18.21 -4.96
C ALA A 252 15.36 -18.06 -3.44
N LEU A 253 14.58 -18.82 -2.68
CA LEU A 253 14.61 -18.83 -1.22
C LEU A 253 15.47 -20.00 -0.74
N PRO A 254 16.45 -19.77 0.14
CA PRO A 254 17.26 -20.84 0.70
C PRO A 254 16.43 -21.77 1.58
N ASP A 255 16.83 -23.03 1.67
CA ASP A 255 16.25 -23.96 2.63
C ASP A 255 16.62 -23.61 4.08
N GLY A 256 15.84 -24.12 5.02
CA GLY A 256 16.05 -23.94 6.46
C GLY A 256 15.63 -22.59 7.04
N LEU A 257 14.97 -21.72 6.28
CA LEU A 257 14.39 -20.48 6.83
C LEU A 257 13.33 -20.79 7.89
N ALA A 258 13.40 -20.08 9.02
CA ALA A 258 12.43 -20.14 10.10
C ALA A 258 11.44 -18.95 10.05
N LYS A 259 10.28 -19.09 10.69
CA LYS A 259 9.31 -18.00 10.84
C LYS A 259 9.95 -16.84 11.60
N SER A 260 9.71 -15.62 11.12
CA SER A 260 10.23 -14.36 11.65
C SER A 260 11.75 -14.18 11.51
N GLN A 261 12.43 -15.04 10.73
CA GLN A 261 13.85 -14.90 10.45
C GLN A 261 14.12 -13.72 9.52
N LYS A 262 15.19 -12.95 9.79
CA LYS A 262 15.71 -11.94 8.87
C LYS A 262 16.25 -12.57 7.59
N LEU A 263 15.86 -12.04 6.44
CA LEU A 263 16.38 -12.48 5.16
C LEU A 263 17.85 -12.06 4.97
N PRO A 264 18.65 -12.83 4.22
CA PRO A 264 20.03 -12.43 3.87
C PRO A 264 20.10 -11.12 3.11
N ALA A 265 19.10 -10.84 2.27
CA ALA A 265 18.92 -9.59 1.54
C ALA A 265 17.43 -9.27 1.43
N ASN A 266 17.10 -7.98 1.31
CA ASN A 266 15.73 -7.55 1.04
C ASN A 266 15.29 -8.06 -0.34
N ILE A 267 14.08 -8.58 -0.43
CA ILE A 267 13.52 -9.12 -1.68
C ILE A 267 12.28 -8.34 -2.09
N LEU A 268 12.04 -8.29 -3.40
CA LEU A 268 10.84 -7.73 -3.98
C LEU A 268 9.87 -8.86 -4.35
N THR A 269 8.62 -8.77 -3.90
CA THR A 269 7.57 -9.76 -4.19
C THR A 269 6.35 -9.02 -4.74
N PRO A 270 6.39 -8.54 -5.98
CA PRO A 270 5.34 -7.69 -6.52
C PRO A 270 4.03 -8.46 -6.69
N THR A 271 2.92 -7.73 -6.59
CA THR A 271 1.56 -8.25 -6.78
C THR A 271 0.79 -7.39 -7.77
N THR A 272 -0.14 -7.97 -8.49
CA THR A 272 -1.12 -7.24 -9.31
C THR A 272 -2.46 -7.19 -8.60
N LYS A 273 -3.16 -6.05 -8.65
CA LYS A 273 -4.54 -5.93 -8.18
C LYS A 273 -5.46 -6.70 -9.14
N ALA A 274 -5.94 -7.88 -8.75
CA ALA A 274 -7.04 -8.57 -9.43
C ALA A 274 -8.39 -8.22 -8.77
N ALA A 275 -9.50 -8.55 -9.42
CA ALA A 275 -10.84 -8.17 -8.96
C ALA A 275 -11.18 -8.68 -7.55
N ASP A 276 -10.64 -9.84 -7.16
CA ASP A 276 -11.01 -10.53 -5.92
C ASP A 276 -9.88 -10.63 -4.87
N HIS A 277 -8.60 -10.52 -5.27
CA HIS A 277 -7.43 -10.56 -4.39
C HIS A 277 -6.14 -10.14 -5.11
N ASP A 278 -5.10 -9.80 -4.36
CA ASP A 278 -3.79 -9.51 -4.91
C ASP A 278 -3.08 -10.82 -5.33
N VAL A 279 -2.56 -10.85 -6.56
CA VAL A 279 -1.91 -12.03 -7.13
C VAL A 279 -0.41 -11.79 -7.26
N PRO A 280 0.45 -12.66 -6.68
CA PRO A 280 1.90 -12.58 -6.87
C PRO A 280 2.28 -12.69 -8.35
N VAL A 281 3.23 -11.87 -8.79
CA VAL A 281 3.70 -11.82 -10.18
C VAL A 281 5.23 -11.78 -10.21
N THR A 282 5.84 -12.32 -11.25
CA THR A 282 7.29 -12.25 -11.48
C THR A 282 7.67 -10.99 -12.29
N PRO A 283 8.95 -10.55 -12.25
CA PRO A 283 9.45 -9.46 -13.10
C PRO A 283 9.12 -9.66 -14.59
N ASP A 284 9.38 -10.86 -15.12
CA ASP A 284 9.20 -11.17 -16.54
C ASP A 284 7.71 -11.08 -16.93
N GLU A 285 6.82 -11.61 -16.10
CA GLU A 285 5.38 -11.52 -16.33
C GLU A 285 4.85 -10.07 -16.32
N ILE A 286 5.42 -9.18 -15.48
CA ILE A 286 5.03 -7.76 -15.46
C ILE A 286 5.29 -7.12 -16.83
N VAL A 287 6.47 -7.40 -17.40
CA VAL A 287 6.90 -6.84 -18.69
C VAL A 287 6.15 -7.49 -19.85
N GLU A 288 6.02 -8.82 -19.85
CA GLU A 288 5.30 -9.58 -20.88
C GLU A 288 3.82 -9.18 -20.98
N ARG A 289 3.17 -8.91 -19.84
CA ARG A 289 1.78 -8.45 -19.79
C ARG A 289 1.61 -6.97 -20.13
N GLY A 290 2.71 -6.25 -20.39
CA GLY A 290 2.70 -4.82 -20.73
C GLY A 290 2.25 -3.91 -19.58
N LEU A 291 2.39 -4.37 -18.33
CA LEU A 291 2.03 -3.57 -17.15
C LEU A 291 3.05 -2.44 -16.91
N MET A 292 4.31 -2.70 -17.25
CA MET A 292 5.43 -1.76 -17.21
C MET A 292 6.41 -2.09 -18.33
N THR A 293 7.18 -1.10 -18.78
CA THR A 293 8.37 -1.39 -19.60
C THR A 293 9.50 -1.95 -18.73
N GLN A 294 10.47 -2.65 -19.33
CA GLN A 294 11.64 -3.14 -18.59
C GLN A 294 12.36 -2.01 -17.85
N ALA A 295 12.58 -0.87 -18.52
CA ALA A 295 13.25 0.28 -17.93
C ALA A 295 12.48 0.86 -16.72
N GLU A 296 11.15 0.93 -16.80
CA GLU A 296 10.31 1.37 -15.69
C GLU A 296 10.38 0.40 -14.51
N TYR A 297 10.31 -0.91 -14.79
CA TYR A 297 10.39 -1.92 -13.75
C TYR A 297 11.74 -1.88 -13.03
N ASP A 298 12.84 -1.79 -13.78
CA ASP A 298 14.20 -1.74 -13.22
C ASP A 298 14.40 -0.48 -12.37
N GLU A 299 13.91 0.67 -12.84
CA GLU A 299 13.95 1.91 -12.06
C GLU A 299 13.14 1.80 -10.77
N VAL A 300 11.87 1.41 -10.87
CA VAL A 300 10.96 1.33 -9.73
C VAL A 300 11.43 0.29 -8.71
N SER A 301 11.88 -0.89 -9.15
CA SER A 301 12.38 -1.95 -8.27
C SER A 301 13.58 -1.48 -7.46
N ARG A 302 14.54 -0.81 -8.10
CA ARG A 302 15.70 -0.23 -7.42
C ARG A 302 15.30 0.86 -6.42
N LYS A 303 14.33 1.71 -6.78
CA LYS A 303 13.82 2.76 -5.87
C LYS A 303 13.07 2.17 -4.69
N ALA A 304 12.22 1.16 -4.89
CA ALA A 304 11.49 0.46 -3.83
C ALA A 304 12.44 -0.18 -2.81
N LEU A 305 13.48 -0.89 -3.28
CA LEU A 305 14.52 -1.45 -2.42
C LEU A 305 15.27 -0.35 -1.65
N SER A 306 15.67 0.73 -2.33
CA SER A 306 16.38 1.86 -1.69
C SER A 306 15.51 2.56 -0.62
N LEU A 307 14.22 2.76 -0.91
CA LEU A 307 13.24 3.30 0.05
C LEU A 307 13.14 2.40 1.27
N PHE A 308 13.10 1.09 1.07
CA PHE A 308 12.95 0.12 2.15
C PHE A 308 14.19 0.05 3.03
N GLU A 309 15.39 0.02 2.43
CA GLU A 309 16.65 0.05 3.17
C GLU A 309 16.80 1.34 3.99
N TYR A 310 16.44 2.49 3.41
CA TYR A 310 16.42 3.76 4.12
C TYR A 310 15.41 3.74 5.28
N GLY A 311 14.20 3.24 5.03
CA GLY A 311 13.14 3.07 6.03
C GLY A 311 13.57 2.16 7.18
N GLN A 312 14.21 1.02 6.88
CA GLN A 312 14.74 0.10 7.89
C GLN A 312 15.75 0.78 8.81
N ARG A 313 16.69 1.55 8.24
CA ARG A 313 17.69 2.27 9.05
C ARG A 313 17.03 3.29 9.97
N VAL A 314 16.15 4.12 9.44
CA VAL A 314 15.49 5.20 10.20
C VAL A 314 14.53 4.63 11.25
N ALA A 315 13.80 3.55 10.95
CA ALA A 315 12.96 2.85 11.93
C ALA A 315 13.81 2.30 13.08
N LEU A 316 14.96 1.69 12.76
CA LEU A 316 15.85 1.11 13.77
C LEU A 316 16.44 2.17 14.70
N GLU A 317 16.78 3.35 14.17
CA GLU A 317 17.21 4.51 14.97
C GLU A 317 16.15 4.93 16.01
N HIS A 318 14.88 4.60 15.78
CA HIS A 318 13.74 4.90 16.66
C HIS A 318 13.21 3.67 17.41
N GLY A 319 13.97 2.57 17.45
CA GLY A 319 13.62 1.37 18.20
C GLY A 319 12.57 0.47 17.55
N LEU A 320 12.34 0.63 16.24
CA LEU A 320 11.44 -0.20 15.44
C LEU A 320 12.19 -0.99 14.37
N ILE A 321 11.65 -2.13 13.96
CA ILE A 321 12.11 -2.89 12.80
C ILE A 321 11.04 -2.76 11.73
N LEU A 322 11.39 -2.20 10.57
CA LEU A 322 10.54 -2.24 9.38
C LEU A 322 10.71 -3.60 8.69
N VAL A 323 9.64 -4.40 8.73
CA VAL A 323 9.67 -5.83 8.44
C VAL A 323 9.38 -6.11 6.97
N ASP A 324 8.30 -5.52 6.48
CA ASP A 324 7.91 -5.47 5.08
C ASP A 324 7.03 -4.22 4.86
N THR A 325 6.93 -3.79 3.61
CA THR A 325 6.11 -2.64 3.21
C THR A 325 5.66 -2.76 1.77
N LYS A 326 4.57 -2.09 1.43
CA LYS A 326 4.05 -2.00 0.07
C LYS A 326 4.19 -0.57 -0.45
N TYR A 327 4.75 -0.42 -1.65
CA TYR A 327 4.76 0.84 -2.38
C TYR A 327 3.88 0.79 -3.62
N GLU A 328 3.33 1.95 -3.99
CA GLU A 328 2.71 2.18 -5.27
C GLU A 328 3.42 3.35 -5.97
N PHE A 329 3.51 3.26 -7.30
CA PHE A 329 4.16 4.25 -8.14
C PHE A 329 3.25 4.64 -9.29
N GLY A 330 3.43 5.84 -9.83
CA GLY A 330 2.70 6.29 -11.01
C GLY A 330 3.54 7.22 -11.88
N LYS A 331 3.13 7.34 -13.15
CA LYS A 331 3.68 8.30 -14.10
C LYS A 331 2.96 9.62 -14.02
N GLY A 332 3.70 10.70 -13.82
CA GLY A 332 3.21 12.07 -13.98
C GLY A 332 2.93 12.39 -15.45
N GLN A 333 2.29 13.54 -15.70
CA GLN A 333 1.97 14.01 -17.05
C GLN A 333 3.23 14.28 -17.91
N ASP A 334 4.36 14.59 -17.25
CA ASP A 334 5.67 14.80 -17.88
C ASP A 334 6.46 13.50 -18.10
N GLY A 335 5.87 12.34 -17.77
CA GLY A 335 6.50 11.03 -17.86
C GLY A 335 7.39 10.66 -16.67
N SER A 336 7.55 11.55 -15.67
CA SER A 336 8.32 11.25 -14.46
C SER A 336 7.66 10.16 -13.62
N ILE A 337 8.46 9.28 -13.01
CA ILE A 337 7.97 8.28 -12.06
C ILE A 337 7.92 8.91 -10.67
N LEU A 338 6.75 8.87 -10.05
CA LEU A 338 6.48 9.43 -8.74
C LEU A 338 6.07 8.32 -7.77
N LEU A 339 6.58 8.41 -6.54
CA LEU A 339 6.03 7.66 -5.41
C LEU A 339 4.65 8.26 -5.05
N ILE A 340 3.66 7.38 -4.92
CA ILE A 340 2.27 7.76 -4.64
C ILE A 340 1.75 7.00 -3.42
N ASP A 341 0.44 7.09 -3.19
CA ASP A 341 -0.27 6.37 -2.13
C ASP A 341 0.19 6.79 -0.73
N GLU A 342 0.46 5.83 0.16
CA GLU A 342 1.02 6.06 1.50
C GLU A 342 2.36 5.33 1.67
N VAL A 343 3.21 5.82 2.57
CA VAL A 343 4.57 5.31 2.74
C VAL A 343 4.84 4.99 4.21
N HIS A 344 5.29 3.75 4.47
CA HIS A 344 5.83 3.33 5.77
C HIS A 344 4.88 3.53 6.97
N THR A 345 3.57 3.52 6.69
CA THR A 345 2.53 3.59 7.72
C THR A 345 2.27 2.20 8.32
N PRO A 346 1.68 2.10 9.53
CA PRO A 346 1.18 0.84 10.08
C PRO A 346 0.10 0.16 9.23
N ASP A 347 -0.53 0.91 8.31
CA ASP A 347 -1.55 0.39 7.41
C ASP A 347 -0.97 -0.31 6.17
N SER A 348 0.24 0.07 5.76
CA SER A 348 0.96 -0.40 4.55
C SER A 348 2.20 -1.25 4.88
N SER A 349 2.60 -1.30 6.14
CA SER A 349 3.88 -1.86 6.59
C SER A 349 3.74 -2.62 7.90
N ARG A 350 4.58 -3.64 8.08
CA ARG A 350 4.76 -4.31 9.37
C ARG A 350 5.92 -3.70 10.15
N TYR A 351 5.68 -3.46 11.44
CA TYR A 351 6.65 -2.91 12.37
C TYR A 351 6.74 -3.76 13.62
N TRP A 352 7.96 -4.18 13.95
CA TRP A 352 8.25 -4.85 15.22
C TRP A 352 9.00 -3.92 16.19
N ILE A 353 8.85 -4.18 17.48
CA ILE A 353 9.63 -3.53 18.53
C ILE A 353 11.05 -4.11 18.51
N ALA A 354 12.05 -3.30 18.16
CA ALA A 354 13.39 -3.79 17.86
C ALA A 354 14.06 -4.48 19.05
N HIS A 355 13.90 -3.92 20.25
CA HIS A 355 14.59 -4.40 21.45
C HIS A 355 14.02 -5.71 22.01
N THR A 356 12.87 -6.20 21.52
CA THR A 356 12.30 -7.49 21.92
C THR A 356 12.52 -8.60 20.89
N TYR A 357 12.86 -8.26 19.65
CA TYR A 357 12.92 -9.22 18.53
C TYR A 357 13.87 -10.40 18.78
N GLU A 358 15.13 -10.13 19.13
CA GLU A 358 16.18 -11.17 19.19
C GLU A 358 15.88 -12.23 20.26
N GLU A 359 15.41 -11.81 21.43
CA GLU A 359 15.02 -12.72 22.52
C GLU A 359 13.80 -13.56 22.12
N ARG A 360 12.79 -12.92 21.52
CA ARG A 360 11.56 -13.60 21.11
C ARG A 360 11.84 -14.61 20.00
N PHE A 361 12.63 -14.25 19.00
CA PHE A 361 13.03 -15.15 17.92
C PHE A 361 13.77 -16.39 18.44
N LYS A 362 14.76 -16.21 19.34
CA LYS A 362 15.49 -17.34 19.97
C LYS A 362 14.59 -18.29 20.76
N ASN A 363 13.52 -17.75 21.36
CA ASN A 363 12.56 -18.52 22.14
C ASN A 363 11.38 -19.06 21.29
N GLY A 364 11.40 -18.87 19.96
CA GLY A 364 10.32 -19.30 19.08
C GLY A 364 9.00 -18.54 19.29
N LEU A 365 9.07 -17.32 19.82
CA LEU A 365 7.91 -16.46 20.08
C LEU A 365 7.69 -15.48 18.92
N GLU A 366 6.43 -15.16 18.64
CA GLU A 366 6.07 -14.11 17.66
C GLU A 366 6.64 -12.76 18.08
N PRO A 367 7.24 -11.96 17.18
CA PRO A 367 7.72 -10.61 17.49
C PRO A 367 6.60 -9.71 18.05
N GLU A 368 6.97 -8.76 18.91
CA GLU A 368 6.02 -7.73 19.36
C GLU A 368 5.86 -6.69 18.25
N ASN A 369 4.62 -6.33 17.89
CA ASN A 369 4.31 -5.51 16.73
C ASN A 369 3.38 -4.32 17.09
N VAL A 370 3.36 -3.31 16.20
CA VAL A 370 2.55 -2.08 16.36
C VAL A 370 1.69 -1.75 15.13
N ASP A 371 1.55 -2.73 14.23
CA ASP A 371 0.83 -2.61 12.97
C ASP A 371 -0.55 -3.29 12.99
N LYS A 372 -1.13 -3.56 11.82
CA LYS A 372 -2.46 -4.21 11.68
C LYS A 372 -2.48 -5.70 12.01
N GLU A 373 -1.33 -6.37 12.06
CA GLU A 373 -1.23 -7.82 12.23
C GLU A 373 -1.96 -8.36 13.46
N PRO A 374 -1.95 -7.71 14.64
CA PRO A 374 -2.77 -8.11 15.79
C PRO A 374 -4.27 -8.20 15.50
N ILE A 375 -4.80 -7.32 14.66
CA ILE A 375 -6.22 -7.33 14.27
C ILE A 375 -6.48 -8.55 13.38
N HIS A 376 -5.62 -8.79 12.40
CA HIS A 376 -5.72 -9.95 11.50
C HIS A 376 -5.65 -11.26 12.29
N ASP A 377 -4.64 -11.42 13.15
CA ASP A 377 -4.43 -12.62 13.95
C ASP A 377 -5.56 -12.87 14.95
N ARG A 378 -6.13 -11.81 15.55
CA ARG A 378 -7.27 -11.94 16.47
C ARG A 378 -8.53 -12.41 15.73
N ILE A 379 -8.79 -11.89 14.53
CA ILE A 379 -9.94 -12.31 13.72
C ILE A 379 -9.74 -13.76 13.26
N SER A 380 -8.57 -14.11 12.71
CA SER A 380 -8.27 -15.48 12.27
C SER A 380 -8.43 -16.50 13.40
N ARG A 381 -7.92 -16.20 14.61
CA ARG A 381 -8.10 -17.05 15.80
C ARG A 381 -9.56 -17.20 16.23
N ASN A 382 -10.34 -16.12 16.18
CA ASN A 382 -11.74 -16.16 16.55
C ASN A 382 -12.57 -16.98 15.54
N VAL A 383 -12.28 -16.86 14.25
CA VAL A 383 -12.89 -17.68 13.19
C VAL A 383 -12.53 -19.15 13.39
N ALA A 384 -11.25 -19.47 13.61
CA ALA A 384 -10.81 -20.84 13.86
C ALA A 384 -11.49 -21.45 15.11
N ARG A 385 -11.61 -20.68 16.20
CA ARG A 385 -12.35 -21.11 17.41
C ARG A 385 -13.82 -21.38 17.12
N ALA A 386 -14.49 -20.46 16.42
CA ALA A 386 -15.91 -20.64 16.06
C ALA A 386 -16.12 -21.89 15.20
N LEU A 387 -15.26 -22.13 14.20
CA LEU A 387 -15.31 -23.33 13.37
C LEU A 387 -15.06 -24.60 14.16
N SER A 388 -14.08 -24.59 15.08
CA SER A 388 -13.81 -25.75 15.95
C SER A 388 -14.92 -26.05 16.96
N SER A 389 -15.80 -25.07 17.24
CA SER A 389 -16.97 -25.28 18.12
C SER A 389 -18.20 -25.81 17.36
N LEU A 390 -18.14 -25.87 16.04
CA LEU A 390 -19.20 -26.39 15.16
C LEU A 390 -18.93 -27.83 14.70
N THR A 391 -17.74 -28.37 14.99
CA THR A 391 -17.29 -29.76 14.77
C THR A 391 -17.18 -30.48 16.08
#